data_AF-A0A351GFB9-F1
#
_entry.id   AF-A0A351GFB9-F1
#
_cell.length_a   1.000
_cell.length_b   1.000
_cell.length_c   1.000
_cell.angle_alpha   90.00
_cell.angle_beta   90.00
_cell.angle_gamma   90.00
#
_symmetry.space_group_name_H-M   'P 1'
#
loop_
_entity.id
_entity.type
_entity.pdbx_description
1 polymer ?
#
loop_
_entity_poly.entity_id
_entity_poly.type
_entity_poly.pdbx_seq_one_letter_code
_entity_poly.pdbx_strand_id
1 'polypeptide(L)' 'MELSAGTKMKKYTEYVSEEMTKPKVSYNKARKWVFHKIEKTDHTHDRMKKDYHKEFGKHNAHHFDKAVSEYMD' A
#
# COMPACT_ATOMS: atom_id res chain seq x y z
N MET A 1 -38.43 20.82 -11.70
CA MET A 1 -37.34 19.81 -11.79
C MET A 1 -36.24 20.29 -10.87
N GLU A 2 -36.16 19.77 -9.65
CA GLU A 2 -35.07 20.11 -8.73
C GLU A 2 -34.20 18.88 -8.46
N LEU A 3 -32.95 19.06 -8.91
CA LEU A 3 -31.70 18.35 -8.63
C LEU A 3 -31.52 18.19 -7.10
N SER A 4 -30.83 17.22 -6.51
CA SER A 4 -30.01 16.11 -6.99
C SER A 4 -29.74 15.22 -5.77
N ALA A 5 -29.50 13.94 -6.05
CA ALA A 5 -29.07 12.91 -5.12
C ALA A 5 -28.11 13.43 -4.03
N GLY A 6 -28.51 13.27 -2.76
CA GLY A 6 -27.65 13.46 -1.60
C GLY A 6 -26.56 12.41 -1.56
N THR A 7 -25.49 12.60 -2.32
CA THR A 7 -24.26 11.84 -2.16
C THR A 7 -23.68 12.21 -0.79
N LYS A 8 -23.89 11.36 0.20
CA LYS A 8 -23.22 11.43 1.51
C LYS A 8 -21.70 11.37 1.26
N MET A 9 -21.07 12.54 1.17
CA MET A 9 -19.62 12.66 1.21
C MET A 9 -19.16 12.11 2.56
N LYS A 10 -18.59 10.90 2.55
CA LYS A 10 -17.91 10.33 3.73
C LYS A 10 -16.83 11.30 4.17
N LYS A 11 -16.82 11.66 5.45
CA LYS A 11 -15.81 12.58 6.00
C LYS A 11 -14.42 11.95 5.86
N TYR A 12 -13.43 12.75 5.47
CA TYR A 12 -12.02 12.38 5.38
C TYR A 12 -11.49 11.66 6.63
N THR A 13 -12.09 11.91 7.81
CA THR A 13 -11.75 11.25 9.07
C THR A 13 -12.00 9.74 9.10
N GLU A 14 -12.99 9.23 8.36
CA GLU A 14 -13.23 7.78 8.27
C GLU A 14 -12.19 7.08 7.37
N TYR A 15 -11.71 7.77 6.32
CA TYR A 15 -10.62 7.25 5.47
C TYR A 15 -9.30 7.13 6.23
N VAL A 16 -9.01 8.06 7.14
CA VAL A 16 -7.79 8.02 7.97
C VAL A 16 -7.84 6.85 8.96
N SER A 17 -9.02 6.53 9.51
CA SER A 17 -9.19 5.40 10.43
C SER A 17 -9.00 4.04 9.76
N GLU A 18 -9.39 3.85 8.49
CA GLU A 18 -9.19 2.58 7.78
C GLU A 18 -7.75 2.34 7.31
N GLU A 19 -6.97 3.39 7.02
CA GLU A 19 -5.54 3.23 6.70
C GLU A 19 -4.65 3.01 7.94
N MET A 20 -5.16 3.35 9.13
CA MET A 20 -4.47 3.17 10.42
C MET A 20 -4.73 1.80 11.06
N THR A 21 -5.69 1.00 10.57
CA THR A 21 -5.98 -0.34 11.11
C THR A 21 -5.04 -1.42 10.58
N LYS A 22 -4.22 -1.12 9.57
CA LYS A 22 -3.25 -2.10 9.07
C LYS A 22 -2.12 -2.28 10.07
N PRO A 23 -1.83 -3.52 10.49
CA PRO A 23 -0.78 -3.76 11.45
C PRO A 23 0.58 -3.40 10.85
N LYS A 24 1.47 -2.82 11.65
CA LYS A 24 2.89 -2.71 11.31
C LYS A 24 3.40 -4.10 10.93
N VAL A 25 3.96 -4.24 9.73
CA VAL A 25 4.57 -5.50 9.32
C VAL A 25 6.05 -5.52 9.63
N SER A 26 6.57 -6.69 9.97
CA SER A 26 8.02 -6.84 10.12
C SER A 26 8.72 -6.74 8.77
N TYR A 27 9.96 -6.27 8.79
CA TYR A 27 10.80 -6.19 7.60
C TYR A 27 10.87 -7.50 6.83
N ASN A 28 11.02 -8.64 7.52
CA ASN A 28 11.11 -9.95 6.88
C ASN A 28 9.84 -10.31 6.08
N LYS A 29 8.65 -9.94 6.60
CA LYS A 29 7.38 -10.15 5.88
C LYS A 29 7.28 -9.25 4.64
N ALA A 30 7.69 -7.99 4.77
CA ALA A 30 7.76 -7.05 3.65
C ALA A 30 8.72 -7.54 2.57
N ARG A 31 9.93 -7.95 2.95
CA ARG A 31 10.98 -8.45 2.07
C ARG A 31 10.52 -9.66 1.26
N LYS A 32 9.93 -10.66 1.93
CA LYS A 32 9.38 -11.85 1.25
C LYS A 32 8.32 -11.48 0.21
N TRP A 33 7.42 -10.54 0.55
CA TRP A 33 6.41 -10.08 -0.40
C TRP A 33 7.03 -9.36 -1.60
N VAL A 34 7.99 -8.46 -1.36
CA VAL A 34 8.65 -7.70 -2.43
C VAL A 34 9.38 -8.63 -3.38
N PHE A 35 10.21 -9.53 -2.86
CA PHE A 35 11.00 -10.45 -3.68
C PHE A 35 10.08 -11.34 -4.52
N HIS A 36 9.05 -11.90 -3.88
CA HIS A 36 8.05 -12.71 -4.59
C HIS A 36 7.34 -11.92 -5.70
N LYS A 37 7.04 -10.64 -5.49
CA LYS A 37 6.40 -9.80 -6.51
C LYS A 37 7.35 -9.44 -7.64
N ILE A 38 8.62 -9.15 -7.36
CA ILE A 38 9.62 -8.89 -8.41
C ILE A 38 9.79 -10.16 -9.27
N GLU A 39 9.86 -11.35 -8.67
CA GLU A 39 10.03 -12.60 -9.40
C GLU A 39 8.79 -13.05 -10.19
N LYS A 40 7.58 -12.69 -9.73
CA LYS A 40 6.32 -13.17 -10.32
C LYS A 40 5.63 -12.16 -11.21
N THR A 41 6.00 -10.89 -11.16
CA THR A 41 5.32 -9.82 -11.90
C THR A 41 6.33 -8.92 -12.58
N ASP A 42 6.04 -8.53 -13.82
CA ASP A 42 6.79 -7.50 -14.55
C ASP A 42 6.36 -6.08 -14.13
N HIS A 43 5.91 -5.91 -12.89
CA HIS A 43 5.41 -4.62 -12.42
C HIS A 43 6.58 -3.65 -12.23
N THR A 44 6.38 -2.41 -12.68
CA THR A 44 7.29 -1.31 -12.35
C THR A 44 7.31 -1.05 -10.85
N HIS A 45 8.42 -0.49 -10.36
CA HIS A 45 8.61 -0.14 -8.96
C HIS A 45 7.42 0.66 -8.37
N ASP A 46 6.94 1.68 -9.08
CA ASP A 46 5.77 2.48 -8.66
C ASP A 46 4.50 1.64 -8.48
N ARG A 47 4.24 0.70 -9.40
CA ARG A 47 3.06 -0.15 -9.34
C ARG A 47 3.15 -1.14 -8.19
N MET A 48 4.32 -1.73 -7.97
CA MET A 48 4.60 -2.57 -6.81
C MET A 48 4.45 -1.82 -5.49
N LYS A 49 4.94 -0.57 -5.40
CA LYS A 49 4.82 0.27 -4.20
C LYS A 49 3.36 0.56 -3.88
N LYS A 50 2.54 0.83 -4.92
CA LYS A 50 1.10 1.03 -4.78
C LYS A 50 0.38 -0.22 -4.27
N ASP A 51 0.71 -1.40 -4.82
CA ASP A 51 0.19 -2.68 -4.34
C ASP A 51 0.63 -2.95 -2.89
N TYR A 52 1.88 -2.64 -2.55
CA TYR A 52 2.40 -2.79 -1.19
C TYR A 52 1.66 -1.89 -0.19
N HIS A 53 1.39 -0.63 -0.53
CA HIS A 53 0.56 0.25 0.29
C HIS A 53 -0.88 -0.29 0.42
N LYS A 54 -1.43 -0.84 -0.66
CA LYS A 54 -2.77 -1.45 -0.65
C LYS A 54 -2.83 -2.74 0.15
N GLU A 55 -1.72 -3.44 0.36
CA GLU A 55 -1.64 -4.64 1.19
C GLU A 55 -1.33 -4.28 2.65
N PHE A 56 -0.21 -3.60 2.88
CA PHE A 56 0.35 -3.38 4.22
C PHE A 56 0.19 -1.95 4.75
N GLY A 57 -0.24 -1.01 3.92
CA GLY A 57 -0.40 0.39 4.31
C GLY A 57 0.85 1.23 4.09
N LYS A 58 0.64 2.53 3.84
CA LYS A 58 1.70 3.52 3.56
C LYS A 58 2.73 3.68 4.67
N HIS A 59 2.38 3.41 5.93
CA HIS A 59 3.30 3.53 7.05
C HIS A 59 4.42 2.47 7.03
N ASN A 60 4.23 1.37 6.28
CA ASN A 60 5.25 0.34 6.07
C ASN A 60 6.11 0.59 4.82
N ALA A 61 5.92 1.70 4.11
CA ALA A 61 6.63 1.99 2.84
C ALA A 61 8.16 1.89 2.96
N HIS A 62 8.73 2.28 4.10
CA HIS A 62 10.17 2.21 4.34
C HIS A 62 10.72 0.77 4.27
N HIS A 63 9.93 -0.24 4.65
CA HIS A 63 10.32 -1.65 4.51
C HIS A 63 10.29 -2.11 3.05
N PHE A 64 9.39 -1.56 2.24
CA PHE A 64 9.34 -1.82 0.81
C PHE A 64 10.57 -1.25 0.11
N ASP A 65 10.87 0.03 0.30
CA ASP A 65 12.00 0.70 -0.35
C ASP A 65 13.33 0.00 0.01
N LYS A 66 13.51 -0.38 1.28
CA LYS A 66 14.68 -1.15 1.73
C LYS A 66 14.78 -2.52 1.04
N ALA A 67 13.66 -3.25 0.94
CA ALA A 67 13.66 -4.57 0.31
C ALA A 67 13.94 -4.50 -1.20
N VAL A 68 13.40 -3.50 -1.90
CA VAL A 68 13.70 -3.31 -3.33
C VAL A 68 15.19 -3.02 -3.52
N SER A 69 15.76 -2.13 -2.70
CA SER A 69 17.19 -1.83 -2.74
C SER A 69 18.06 -3.07 -2.49
N GLU A 70 17.73 -3.91 -1.52
CA GLU A 70 18.46 -5.17 -1.24
C GLU A 70 18.30 -6.24 -2.33
N TYR A 71 17.32 -6.13 -3.23
CA TYR A 71 17.16 -7.07 -4.34
C TYR A 71 17.97 -6.64 -5.57
N MET A 72 18.17 -5.34 -5.76
CA MET A 72 18.87 -4.77 -6.92
C MET A 72 20.38 -4.55 -6.69
N ASP A 73 20.83 -4.56 -5.43
CA ASP A 73 22.25 -4.64 -5.04
C ASP A 73 22.82 -6.04 -5.33
#